data_AF-A0A6C0EUK9-F1
#
_entry.id   AF-A0A6C0EUK9-F1
#
_cell.length_a   1.000
_cell.length_b   1.000
_cell.length_c   1.000
_cell.angle_alpha   90.00
_cell.angle_beta   90.00
_cell.angle_gamma   90.00
#
_symmetry.space_group_name_H-M   'P 1'
#
loop_
_entity.id
_entity.type
_entity.pdbx_description
1 polymer ?
#
loop_
_entity_poly.entity_id
_entity_poly.type
_entity_poly.pdbx_seq_one_letter_code
_entity_poly.pdbx_strand_id
1 'polypeptide(L)'
;MARKFKMTKPGFDLRNMCTPATLYFLISLIGLIILGLNNLENNDKLCVGEYNCYVGNNTTVFIVNAIYILFWTFVLDLMCKGGYSSLSWFVFLLPFIILFVVFATMMVKGN
;
A
#
# COMPACT_ATOMS: atom_id res chain seq x y z
N MET A 1 -7.84 -21.34 27.11
CA MET A 1 -6.50 -20.74 27.17
C MET A 1 -6.57 -19.31 26.62
N ALA A 2 -6.62 -18.30 27.47
CA ALA A 2 -6.56 -16.90 27.03
C ALA A 2 -5.10 -16.55 26.69
N ARG A 3 -4.78 -16.41 25.39
CA ARG A 3 -3.50 -15.84 24.97
C ARG A 3 -3.45 -14.39 25.45
N LYS A 4 -2.55 -14.07 26.39
CA LYS A 4 -2.31 -12.69 26.84
C LYS A 4 -1.96 -11.85 25.62
N PHE A 5 -2.87 -10.98 25.22
CA PHE A 5 -2.64 -9.91 24.26
C PHE A 5 -1.59 -8.97 24.86
N LYS A 6 -0.31 -9.24 24.61
CA LYS A 6 0.79 -8.38 25.04
C LYS A 6 0.83 -7.23 24.04
N MET A 7 -0.01 -6.23 24.28
CA MET A 7 -0.03 -4.96 23.56
C MET A 7 1.32 -4.27 23.83
N THR A 8 2.36 -4.60 23.06
CA THR A 8 3.58 -3.78 23.03
C THR A 8 3.17 -2.39 22.58
N LYS A 9 3.72 -1.37 23.25
CA LYS A 9 3.37 0.05 23.08
C LYS A 9 3.06 0.39 21.60
N PRO A 10 1.93 1.04 21.29
CA PRO A 10 1.64 1.53 19.95
C PRO A 10 2.52 2.75 19.67
N GLY A 11 3.80 2.51 19.37
CA GLY A 11 4.72 3.49 18.82
C GLY A 11 5.08 3.06 17.40
N PHE A 12 5.17 4.04 16.48
CA PHE A 12 5.68 3.82 15.13
C PHE A 12 7.19 3.58 15.20
N ASP A 13 7.58 2.35 15.57
CA ASP A 13 8.97 1.92 15.60
C ASP A 13 9.30 1.19 14.29
N LEU A 14 9.89 1.93 13.35
CA LEU A 14 10.29 1.44 12.04
C LEU A 14 11.27 0.24 12.11
N ARG A 15 11.94 0.02 13.24
CA ARG A 15 12.92 -1.06 13.42
C ARG A 15 12.29 -2.36 13.92
N ASN A 16 11.10 -2.32 14.49
CA ASN A 16 10.41 -3.45 15.13
C ASN A 16 9.01 -3.70 14.54
N MET A 17 8.86 -3.55 13.23
CA MET A 17 7.63 -3.87 12.52
C MET A 17 7.61 -5.35 12.10
N CYS A 18 6.41 -5.93 12.05
CA CYS A 18 6.23 -7.25 11.46
C CYS A 18 6.62 -7.28 9.97
N THR A 19 7.18 -8.40 9.51
CA THR A 19 7.61 -8.62 8.12
C THR A 19 6.60 -8.15 7.06
N PRO A 20 5.29 -8.49 7.12
CA PRO A 20 4.31 -8.03 6.13
C PRO A 20 4.11 -6.50 6.13
N ALA A 21 4.16 -5.84 7.30
CA ALA A 21 4.03 -4.40 7.41
C ALA A 21 5.27 -3.67 6.86
N THR A 22 6.47 -4.18 7.17
CA THR A 22 7.74 -3.64 6.64
C THR A 22 7.80 -3.74 5.12
N LEU A 23 7.42 -4.89 4.55
CA LEU A 23 7.41 -5.08 3.10
C LEU A 23 6.40 -4.15 2.42
N TYR A 24 5.19 -4.03 2.97
CA TYR A 24 4.18 -3.10 2.46
C TYR A 24 4.72 -1.67 2.43
N PHE A 25 5.25 -1.18 3.56
CA PHE A 25 5.76 0.18 3.66
C PHE A 25 6.89 0.45 2.66
N LEU A 26 7.89 -0.43 2.57
CA LEU A 26 9.05 -0.25 1.69
C LEU A 26 8.66 -0.24 0.21
N ILE A 27 7.85 -1.21 -0.22
CA ILE A 27 7.44 -1.32 -1.64
C ILE A 27 6.58 -0.12 -2.02
N SER A 28 5.62 0.26 -1.17
CA SER A 28 4.74 1.40 -1.44
C SER A 28 5.51 2.73 -1.40
N LEU A 29 6.48 2.89 -0.51
CA LEU A 29 7.33 4.08 -0.45
C LEU A 29 8.17 4.24 -1.72
N ILE A 30 8.81 3.16 -2.18
CA ILE A 30 9.57 3.16 -3.44
C ILE A 30 8.65 3.52 -4.61
N GLY A 31 7.47 2.91 -4.68
CA GLY A 31 6.49 3.21 -5.72
C GLY A 31 6.05 4.67 -5.73
N LEU A 32 5.78 5.24 -4.55
CA LEU A 32 5.38 6.65 -4.42
C LEU A 32 6.50 7.61 -4.85
N ILE A 33 7.76 7.29 -4.52
CA ILE A 33 8.93 8.07 -4.94
C ILE A 33 9.08 8.04 -6.46
N ILE A 34 9.03 6.87 -7.07
CA ILE A 34 9.14 6.73 -8.54
C ILE A 34 8.00 7.51 -9.21
N LEU A 35 6.77 7.34 -8.73
CA LEU A 35 5.61 8.05 -9.27
C LEU A 35 5.77 9.58 -9.13
N GLY A 36 6.28 10.04 -7.98
CA GLY A 36 6.57 11.45 -7.72
C GLY A 36 7.57 12.03 -8.70
N LEU A 37 8.71 11.35 -8.89
CA LEU A 37 9.77 11.78 -9.81
C LEU A 37 9.27 11.89 -11.26
N ASN A 38 8.42 10.96 -11.70
CA ASN A 38 7.85 10.99 -13.05
C ASN A 38 6.76 12.07 -13.25
N ASN A 39 6.29 12.70 -12.18
CA ASN A 39 5.17 13.64 -12.22
C ASN A 39 5.49 15.01 -11.59
N LEU A 40 6.76 15.37 -11.46
CA LEU A 40 7.19 16.65 -10.86
C LEU A 40 6.70 17.88 -11.64
N GLU A 41 6.55 17.77 -12.95
CA GLU A 41 6.20 18.90 -13.84
C GLU A 41 4.68 19.05 -14.05
N ASN A 42 3.89 18.03 -13.70
CA ASN A 42 2.45 17.99 -13.95
C ASN A 42 1.64 18.24 -12.66
N ASN A 43 0.82 19.30 -12.66
CA ASN A 43 -0.01 19.67 -11.51
C ASN A 43 -1.41 19.02 -11.55
N ASP A 44 -1.97 18.78 -12.72
CA ASP A 44 -3.36 18.31 -12.88
C ASP A 44 -3.46 16.95 -13.61
N LYS A 45 -2.33 16.29 -13.85
CA LYS A 45 -2.26 15.01 -14.55
C LYS A 45 -1.37 14.06 -13.78
N LEU A 46 -1.85 12.83 -13.62
CA LEU A 46 -1.10 11.72 -13.08
C LEU A 46 -0.73 10.77 -14.21
N CYS A 47 0.57 10.68 -14.47
CA CYS A 47 1.19 9.83 -15.47
C CYS A 47 1.73 8.56 -14.79
N VAL A 48 1.26 7.39 -15.22
CA VAL A 48 1.74 6.08 -14.76
C VAL A 48 2.23 5.30 -15.99
N GLY A 49 3.52 5.40 -16.27
CA GLY A 49 4.08 4.90 -17.53
C GLY A 49 3.49 5.67 -18.71
N GLU A 50 2.85 4.96 -19.64
CA GLU A 50 2.19 5.57 -20.82
C GLU A 50 0.74 6.04 -20.53
N TYR A 51 0.18 5.69 -19.37
CA TYR A 51 -1.18 6.06 -19.00
C TYR A 51 -1.23 7.45 -18.36
N ASN A 52 -2.17 8.28 -18.79
CA ASN A 52 -2.35 9.64 -18.29
C ASN A 52 -3.80 9.83 -17.83
N CYS A 53 -3.98 10.27 -16.58
CA CYS A 53 -5.29 10.56 -16.00
C CYS A 53 -5.35 12.01 -15.50
N TYR A 54 -6.40 12.75 -15.87
CA TYR A 54 -6.62 14.08 -15.31
C TYR A 54 -7.07 13.96 -13.86
N VAL A 55 -6.31 14.55 -12.95
CA VAL A 55 -6.56 14.57 -11.52
C VAL A 55 -6.53 16.02 -11.06
N GLY A 56 -7.55 16.48 -10.33
CA GLY A 56 -7.69 17.92 -10.03
C GLY A 56 -6.47 18.55 -9.35
N ASN A 57 -5.72 17.79 -8.55
CA ASN A 57 -4.40 18.19 -8.07
C ASN A 57 -3.55 16.96 -7.75
N ASN A 58 -2.47 16.79 -8.50
CA ASN A 58 -1.53 15.70 -8.35
C ASN A 58 -0.88 15.66 -6.96
N THR A 59 -0.55 16.83 -6.40
CA THR A 59 0.04 16.94 -5.05
C THR A 59 -0.91 16.39 -3.98
N THR A 60 -2.21 16.67 -4.11
CA THR A 60 -3.22 16.14 -3.18
C THR A 60 -3.29 14.61 -3.27
N VAL A 61 -3.21 14.06 -4.48
CA VAL A 61 -3.18 12.60 -4.68
C VAL A 61 -1.96 11.98 -4.00
N PHE A 62 -0.77 12.58 -4.12
CA PHE A 62 0.43 12.10 -3.43
C PHE A 62 0.30 12.13 -1.90
N ILE A 63 -0.22 13.21 -1.34
CA ILE A 63 -0.42 13.34 0.12
C ILE A 63 -1.39 12.28 0.63
N VAL A 64 -2.53 12.10 -0.05
CA VAL A 64 -3.51 11.08 0.32
C VAL A 64 -2.91 9.69 0.25
N ASN A 65 -2.11 9.38 -0.79
CA ASN A 65 -1.41 8.11 -0.89
C ASN A 65 -0.37 7.92 0.22
N ALA A 66 0.37 8.96 0.62
CA ALA A 66 1.31 8.88 1.73
C ALA A 66 0.59 8.56 3.06
N ILE A 67 -0.53 9.23 3.34
CA ILE A 67 -1.37 8.95 4.52
C ILE A 67 -1.91 7.53 4.47
N TYR A 68 -2.40 7.09 3.31
CA TYR A 68 -2.91 5.75 3.08
C TYR A 68 -1.85 4.68 3.38
N ILE A 69 -0.62 4.86 2.89
CA ILE A 69 0.48 3.92 3.13
C ILE A 69 0.79 3.82 4.64
N LEU A 70 0.87 4.95 5.34
CA LEU A 70 1.13 4.97 6.78
C LEU A 70 0.01 4.30 7.57
N PHE A 71 -1.25 4.61 7.23
CA PHE A 71 -2.43 4.01 7.84
C PHE A 71 -2.43 2.49 7.68
N TRP A 72 -2.23 1.98 6.46
CA TRP A 72 -2.23 0.54 6.21
C TRP A 72 -1.03 -0.19 6.82
N THR A 73 0.14 0.45 6.81
CA THR A 73 1.33 -0.10 7.49
C THR A 73 1.03 -0.31 8.97
N PHE A 74 0.41 0.68 9.62
CA PHE A 74 0.00 0.59 11.02
C PHE A 74 -1.03 -0.51 11.25
N VAL A 75 -2.07 -0.60 10.41
CA VAL A 75 -3.10 -1.64 10.51
C VAL A 75 -2.48 -3.05 10.38
N LEU A 76 -1.60 -3.27 9.40
CA LEU A 76 -0.94 -4.56 9.19
C LEU A 76 -0.05 -4.96 10.38
N ASP A 77 0.69 -4.01 10.94
CA ASP A 77 1.54 -4.22 12.11
C ASP A 77 0.69 -4.53 13.36
N LEU A 78 -0.43 -3.82 13.56
CA LEU A 78 -1.36 -4.06 14.66
C LEU A 78 -2.02 -5.43 14.57
N MET A 79 -2.46 -5.86 13.38
CA MET A 79 -3.03 -7.19 13.16
C MET A 79 -2.01 -8.30 13.44
N CYS A 80 -0.77 -8.12 13.01
CA CYS A 80 0.30 -9.09 13.25
C CYS A 80 0.64 -9.20 14.74
N LYS A 81 0.81 -8.07 15.43
CA LYS A 81 1.02 -8.03 16.90
C LYS A 81 -0.18 -8.58 17.68
N GLY A 82 -1.37 -8.47 17.12
CA GLY A 82 -2.59 -9.08 17.65
C GLY A 82 -2.70 -10.59 17.48
N GLY A 83 -1.71 -11.24 16.86
CA GLY A 83 -1.66 -12.69 16.68
C GLY A 83 -2.29 -13.19 15.38
N TYR A 84 -2.72 -12.29 14.50
CA TYR A 84 -3.31 -12.61 13.19
C TYR A 84 -2.28 -12.50 12.05
N SER A 85 -1.08 -13.06 12.26
CA SER A 85 0.02 -12.99 11.29
C SER A 85 -0.37 -13.52 9.90
N SER A 86 -1.07 -14.65 9.83
CA SER A 86 -1.56 -15.23 8.56
C SER A 86 -2.55 -14.31 7.83
N LEU A 87 -3.37 -13.56 8.57
CA LEU A 87 -4.33 -12.63 7.97
C LEU A 87 -3.64 -11.38 7.42
N SER A 88 -2.61 -10.87 8.12
CA SER A 88 -1.80 -9.75 7.61
C SER A 88 -1.15 -10.09 6.26
N TRP A 89 -0.67 -11.32 6.07
CA TRP A 89 -0.14 -11.79 4.79
C TRP A 89 -1.21 -11.87 3.71
N PHE A 90 -2.40 -12.34 4.03
CA PHE A 90 -3.51 -12.39 3.08
C PHE A 90 -3.93 -11.00 2.61
N VAL A 91 -4.07 -10.04 3.53
CA VAL A 91 -4.43 -8.65 3.21
C VAL A 91 -3.36 -7.98 2.34
N PHE A 92 -2.08 -8.26 2.61
CA PHE A 92 -0.98 -7.78 1.77
C PHE A 92 -1.02 -8.34 0.33
N LEU A 93 -1.43 -9.60 0.16
CA LEU A 93 -1.45 -10.30 -1.14
C LEU A 93 -2.69 -9.98 -1.99
N LEU A 94 -3.78 -9.58 -1.35
CA LEU A 94 -5.06 -9.23 -1.97
C LEU A 94 -4.95 -8.25 -3.17
N PRO A 95 -4.22 -7.12 -3.11
CA PRO A 95 -4.09 -6.23 -4.26
C PRO A 95 -3.44 -6.90 -5.48
N PHE A 96 -2.49 -7.81 -5.29
CA PHE A 96 -1.87 -8.55 -6.40
C PHE A 96 -2.85 -9.54 -7.04
N ILE A 97 -3.70 -10.17 -6.23
CA ILE A 97 -4.75 -11.07 -6.72
C ILE A 97 -5.78 -10.29 -7.54
N ILE A 98 -6.24 -9.13 -7.05
CA ILE A 98 -7.21 -8.30 -7.78
C ILE A 98 -6.60 -7.78 -9.09
N LEU A 99 -5.35 -7.31 -9.07
CA LEU A 99 -4.66 -6.88 -10.28
C LEU A 99 -4.60 -8.01 -11.32
N PHE A 100 -4.21 -9.22 -10.90
CA PHE A 100 -4.18 -10.39 -11.78
C PHE A 100 -5.55 -10.68 -12.41
N VAL A 101 -6.62 -10.61 -11.63
CA VAL A 101 -7.99 -10.81 -12.13
C VAL A 101 -8.39 -9.72 -13.12
N VAL A 102 -8.14 -8.44 -12.81
CA VAL A 102 -8.47 -7.33 -13.73
C VAL A 102 -7.72 -7.48 -15.05
N PHE A 103 -6.41 -7.71 -15.02
CA PHE A 103 -5.63 -7.92 -16.24
C PHE A 103 -6.14 -9.11 -17.07
N ALA A 104 -6.45 -10.25 -16.42
CA ALA A 104 -7.02 -11.40 -17.11
C ALA A 104 -8.36 -11.06 -17.78
N THR A 105 -9.25 -10.33 -17.11
CA THR A 105 -10.54 -9.93 -17.69
C THR A 105 -10.39 -8.93 -18.86
N MET A 106 -9.40 -8.04 -18.82
CA MET A 106 -9.13 -7.11 -19.92
C MET A 106 -8.61 -7.85 -21.16
N MET A 107 -7.79 -8.88 -20.99
CA MET A 107 -7.31 -9.72 -22.10
C MET A 107 -8.43 -10.56 -22.74
N VAL A 108 -9.36 -11.09 -21.95
CA VAL A 108 -10.47 -11.91 -22.46
C VAL A 108 -11.53 -11.06 -23.18
N LYS A 109 -11.72 -9.80 -22.78
CA LYS A 109 -12.71 -8.89 -23.39
C LYS A 109 -12.20 -8.15 -24.63
N GLY A 110 -10.97 -8.44 -25.09
CA GLY A 110 -10.36 -7.87 -26.30
C GLY A 110 -10.79 -8.54 -27.60
N ASN A 111 -12.09 -8.86 -27.76
CA ASN A 111 -12.76 -9.32 -28.98
C ASN A 111 -14.11 -8.61 -29.12
#